data_AF-A0A973MH19-F1
#
_entry.id   AF-A0A973MH19-F1
#
_cell.length_a   1.000
_cell.length_b   1.000
_cell.length_c   1.000
_cell.angle_alpha   90.00
_cell.angle_beta   90.00
_cell.angle_gamma   90.00
#
_symmetry.space_group_name_H-M   'P 1'
#
loop_
_entity.id
_entity.type
_entity.pdbx_description
1 polymer ?
#
loop_
_entity_poly.entity_id
_entity_poly.type
_entity_poly.pdbx_seq_one_letter_code
_entity_poly.pdbx_strand_id
1 'polypeptide(L)'
;SWQEFATGDYAFGENGTWQLGNAAKAGFDYGIINVPGQNGGSAPVPTGGEFVTVPVQKDTGRYDVSKKIVTCLTSDASLLPTDTTLQYVAPTATVQAEQVKQNPKLKPWVDAVAAARGRTSGGLGTKYPTISQPMWTAVQAALSGSKSPQDALDTAQSSAQKG
;
A
#
# COMPACT_ATOMS: atom_id res chain seq x y z
N SER A 1 8.99 -11.11 6.90
CA SER A 1 9.75 -10.78 5.69
C SER A 1 10.97 -9.90 5.96
N TRP A 2 10.87 -8.85 6.79
CA TRP A 2 12.03 -7.98 7.06
C TRP A 2 13.15 -8.69 7.83
N GLN A 3 12.80 -9.38 8.93
CA GLN A 3 13.77 -10.03 9.80
C GLN A 3 14.58 -11.09 9.04
N GLU A 4 13.91 -11.84 8.16
CA GLU A 4 14.56 -12.84 7.29
C GLU A 4 15.50 -12.16 6.29
N PHE A 5 15.04 -11.12 5.59
CA PHE A 5 15.90 -10.37 4.67
C PHE A 5 17.14 -9.78 5.37
N ALA A 6 16.97 -9.26 6.59
CA ALA A 6 18.03 -8.63 7.36
C ALA A 6 19.13 -9.61 7.84
N THR A 7 18.93 -10.94 7.75
CA THR A 7 20.01 -11.90 8.04
C THR A 7 21.05 -11.98 6.93
N GLY A 8 20.69 -11.58 5.70
CA GLY A 8 21.51 -11.76 4.51
C GLY A 8 21.38 -13.15 3.85
N ASP A 9 20.62 -14.08 4.44
CA ASP A 9 20.41 -15.42 3.87
C ASP A 9 19.34 -15.44 2.77
N TYR A 10 18.54 -14.37 2.66
CA TYR A 10 17.41 -14.25 1.74
C TYR A 10 17.66 -13.14 0.74
N ALA A 11 17.70 -13.49 -0.55
CA ALA A 11 17.97 -12.55 -1.63
C ALA A 11 16.86 -11.50 -1.84
N PHE A 12 15.61 -11.82 -1.45
CA PHE A 12 14.44 -10.95 -1.64
C PHE A 12 13.59 -10.86 -0.38
N GLY A 13 13.04 -9.67 -0.13
CA GLY A 13 12.02 -9.44 0.89
C GLY A 13 10.96 -8.46 0.38
N GLU A 14 9.69 -8.87 0.39
CA GLU A 14 8.57 -7.96 0.09
C GLU A 14 8.29 -7.10 1.34
N ASN A 15 8.38 -5.77 1.17
CA ASN A 15 8.16 -4.81 2.23
C ASN A 15 7.71 -3.45 1.71
N GLY A 16 7.35 -2.55 2.62
CA GLY A 16 7.01 -1.17 2.31
C GLY A 16 8.17 -0.19 2.53
N THR A 17 7.90 1.07 2.19
CA THR A 17 8.87 2.18 2.27
C THR A 17 9.42 2.42 3.68
N TRP A 18 8.68 2.04 4.73
CA TRP A 18 9.07 2.15 6.14
C TRP A 18 10.32 1.33 6.50
N GLN A 19 10.75 0.37 5.68
CA GLN A 19 12.01 -0.36 5.91
C GLN A 19 13.23 0.28 5.26
N LEU A 20 13.08 1.36 4.47
CA LEU A 20 14.21 1.99 3.75
C LEU A 20 15.35 2.40 4.70
N GLY A 21 15.00 2.91 5.88
CA GLY A 21 15.98 3.29 6.91
C GLY A 21 16.69 2.09 7.54
N ASN A 22 16.02 0.94 7.65
CA ASN A 22 16.60 -0.28 8.19
C ASN A 22 17.47 -1.00 7.15
N ALA A 23 17.09 -0.97 5.86
CA ALA A 23 17.90 -1.46 4.76
C ALA A 23 19.27 -0.77 4.69
N ALA A 24 19.33 0.55 4.90
CA ALA A 24 20.60 1.27 4.97
C ALA A 24 21.53 0.83 6.13
N LYS A 25 20.99 0.13 7.13
CA LYS A 25 21.72 -0.35 8.32
C LYS A 25 22.00 -1.85 8.29
N ALA A 26 21.57 -2.56 7.24
CA ALA A 26 21.63 -4.02 7.17
C ALA A 26 23.08 -4.56 7.02
N GLY A 27 24.04 -3.69 6.67
CA GLY A 27 25.46 -4.07 6.58
C GLY A 27 25.84 -4.78 5.27
N PHE A 28 24.93 -4.82 4.29
CA PHE A 28 25.17 -5.35 2.94
C PHE A 28 24.52 -4.45 1.88
N ASP A 29 24.97 -4.59 0.64
CA ASP A 29 24.41 -3.86 -0.51
C ASP A 29 23.00 -4.37 -0.84
N TYR A 30 22.08 -3.44 -1.10
CA TYR A 30 20.70 -3.77 -1.43
C TYR A 30 20.19 -2.95 -2.61
N GLY A 31 19.23 -3.53 -3.32
CA GLY A 31 18.44 -2.87 -4.36
C GLY A 31 16.97 -2.81 -3.97
N ILE A 32 16.23 -1.90 -4.59
CA ILE A 32 14.77 -1.85 -4.51
C ILE A 32 14.26 -2.01 -5.94
N ILE A 33 13.39 -2.99 -6.14
CA ILE A 33 12.71 -3.25 -7.40
C ILE A 33 11.21 -3.27 -7.14
N ASN A 34 10.43 -2.94 -8.17
CA ASN A 34 8.99 -3.13 -8.13
C ASN A 34 8.68 -4.63 -8.15
N VAL A 35 7.57 -5.02 -7.52
CA VAL A 35 7.07 -6.40 -7.62
C VAL A 35 6.87 -6.74 -9.10
N PRO A 36 7.52 -7.79 -9.64
CA PRO A 36 7.46 -8.08 -11.07
C PRO A 36 6.08 -8.57 -11.48
N GLY A 37 5.55 -8.01 -12.56
CA GLY A 37 4.32 -8.48 -13.19
C GLY A 37 4.54 -9.83 -13.89
N GLN A 38 3.51 -10.69 -13.87
CA GLN A 38 3.56 -12.01 -14.52
C GLN A 38 3.96 -11.94 -16.00
N ASN A 39 3.53 -10.89 -16.71
CA ASN A 39 3.80 -10.67 -18.12
C ASN A 39 4.85 -9.56 -18.37
N GLY A 40 5.68 -9.27 -17.36
CA GLY A 40 6.64 -8.16 -17.37
C GLY A 40 6.08 -6.86 -16.78
N GLY A 41 6.98 -5.90 -16.57
CA GLY A 41 6.66 -4.62 -15.91
C GLY A 41 6.41 -4.77 -14.40
N SER A 42 5.76 -3.76 -13.81
CA SER A 42 5.38 -3.77 -12.40
C SER A 42 4.00 -4.40 -12.21
N ALA A 43 3.88 -5.34 -11.27
CA ALA A 43 2.59 -5.84 -10.83
C ALA A 43 1.80 -4.74 -10.10
N PRO A 44 0.47 -4.69 -10.26
CA PRO A 44 -0.35 -3.80 -9.45
C PRO A 44 -0.35 -4.27 -8.00
N VAL A 45 0.30 -3.50 -7.12
CA VAL A 45 0.26 -3.71 -5.67
C VAL A 45 -0.93 -2.97 -5.06
N PRO A 46 -1.50 -3.43 -3.93
CA PRO A 46 -2.57 -2.70 -3.26
C PRO A 46 -2.05 -1.37 -2.72
N THR A 47 -2.66 -0.24 -3.11
CA THR A 47 -2.37 1.05 -2.46
C THR A 47 -2.93 1.04 -1.04
N GLY A 48 -2.03 1.18 -0.06
CA GLY A 48 -2.38 1.66 1.28
C GLY A 48 -2.27 3.18 1.36
N GLY A 49 -2.53 3.73 2.54
CA GLY A 49 -2.37 5.15 2.80
C GLY A 49 -3.28 5.63 3.91
N GLU A 50 -3.16 6.91 4.20
CA GLU A 50 -3.98 7.60 5.21
C GLU A 50 -4.92 8.57 4.52
N PHE A 51 -6.12 8.70 5.06
CA PHE A 51 -7.14 9.60 4.56
C PHE A 51 -7.62 10.49 5.69
N VAL A 52 -7.62 11.80 5.46
CA VAL A 52 -8.31 12.74 6.33
C VAL A 52 -9.78 12.80 5.88
N THR A 53 -10.69 12.50 6.80
CA THR A 53 -12.14 12.52 6.51
C THR A 53 -12.86 13.51 7.39
N VAL A 54 -13.88 14.18 6.84
CA VAL A 54 -14.83 14.99 7.60
C VAL A 54 -16.16 14.23 7.64
N PRO A 55 -16.57 13.69 8.80
CA PRO A 55 -17.79 12.91 8.89
C PRO A 55 -19.04 13.74 8.58
N VAL A 56 -20.05 13.08 8.01
CA VAL A 56 -21.39 13.66 7.86
C VAL A 56 -22.02 13.81 9.25
N GLN A 57 -22.48 15.02 9.58
CA GLN A 57 -22.98 15.41 10.89
C GLN A 57 -24.30 16.18 10.71
N LYS A 58 -25.19 16.05 11.70
CA LYS A 58 -26.42 16.85 11.75
C LYS A 58 -26.15 18.31 12.13
N ASP A 59 -25.21 18.52 13.05
CA ASP A 59 -24.69 19.86 13.39
C ASP A 59 -23.51 20.20 12.47
N THR A 60 -23.76 21.12 11.54
CA THR A 60 -22.80 21.52 10.50
C THR A 60 -22.01 22.77 10.88
N GLY A 61 -22.26 23.38 12.05
CA GLY A 61 -21.65 24.66 12.44
C GLY A 61 -20.12 24.67 12.51
N ARG A 62 -19.49 23.48 12.54
CA ARG A 62 -18.03 23.31 12.60
C ARG A 62 -17.38 23.08 11.24
N TYR A 63 -18.14 22.88 10.18
CA TYR A 63 -17.60 22.44 8.88
C TYR A 63 -16.62 23.44 8.25
N ASP A 64 -16.82 24.73 8.44
CA ASP A 64 -15.86 25.73 7.94
C ASP A 64 -14.48 25.59 8.60
N VAL A 65 -14.44 25.28 9.90
CA VAL A 65 -13.19 25.02 10.63
C VAL A 65 -12.61 23.66 10.24
N SER A 66 -13.44 22.62 10.14
CA SER A 66 -13.01 21.30 9.68
C SER A 66 -12.36 21.39 8.29
N LYS A 67 -12.97 22.14 7.36
CA LYS A 67 -12.42 22.37 6.02
C LYS A 67 -11.04 23.03 6.11
N LYS A 68 -10.89 24.09 6.91
CA LYS A 68 -9.59 24.75 7.12
C LYS A 68 -8.52 23.78 7.61
N ILE A 69 -8.86 22.91 8.58
CA ILE A 69 -7.93 21.92 9.12
C ILE A 69 -7.54 20.91 8.03
N VAL A 70 -8.50 20.31 7.33
CA VAL A 70 -8.21 19.33 6.28
C VAL A 70 -7.36 19.96 5.17
N THR A 71 -7.72 21.15 4.69
CA THR A 71 -6.94 21.85 3.67
C THR A 71 -5.51 22.14 4.12
N CYS A 72 -5.31 22.51 5.40
CA CYS A 72 -3.97 22.72 5.95
C CYS A 72 -3.18 21.41 5.94
N LEU A 73 -3.74 20.32 6.49
CA LEU A 73 -3.08 19.02 6.60
C LEU A 73 -2.73 18.42 5.23
N THR A 74 -3.60 18.61 4.23
CA THR A 74 -3.42 18.04 2.88
C THR A 74 -2.78 19.02 1.90
N SER A 75 -2.27 20.16 2.35
CA SER A 75 -1.54 21.07 1.48
C SER A 75 -0.15 20.52 1.17
N ASP A 76 0.40 20.78 -0.01
CA ASP A 76 1.73 20.32 -0.39
C ASP A 76 2.81 20.74 0.63
N ALA A 77 2.67 21.93 1.22
CA ALA A 77 3.56 22.46 2.25
C ALA A 77 3.53 21.63 3.56
N SER A 78 2.39 21.04 3.91
CA SER A 78 2.26 20.16 5.07
C SER A 78 2.58 18.71 4.74
N LEU A 79 2.21 18.25 3.53
CA LEU A 79 2.45 16.87 3.07
C LEU A 79 3.94 16.58 2.98
N LEU A 80 4.74 17.46 2.36
CA LEU A 80 6.17 17.22 2.18
C LEU A 80 6.92 16.88 3.48
N PRO A 81 6.88 17.71 4.55
CA PRO A 81 7.57 17.37 5.80
C PRO A 81 6.94 16.16 6.50
N THR A 82 5.60 16.02 6.46
CA THR A 82 4.89 14.91 7.13
C THR A 82 5.24 13.56 6.49
N ASP A 83 5.05 13.42 5.18
CA ASP A 83 5.28 12.18 4.46
C ASP A 83 6.77 11.80 4.47
N THR A 84 7.66 12.79 4.37
CA THR A 84 9.11 12.54 4.49
C THR A 84 9.47 12.01 5.89
N THR A 85 8.88 12.57 6.95
CA THR A 85 9.12 12.13 8.33
C THR A 85 8.59 10.72 8.57
N LEU A 86 7.40 10.41 8.06
CA LEU A 86 6.77 9.09 8.19
C LEU A 86 7.29 8.06 7.18
N GLN A 87 8.20 8.46 6.29
CA GLN A 87 8.70 7.65 5.18
C GLN A 87 7.58 7.16 4.23
N TYR A 88 6.55 7.96 4.06
CA TYR A 88 5.47 7.75 3.10
C TYR A 88 5.79 8.39 1.75
N VAL A 89 5.20 7.82 0.70
CA VAL A 89 5.16 8.44 -0.62
C VAL A 89 3.95 9.37 -0.66
N ALA A 90 4.19 10.64 -0.94
CA ALA A 90 3.13 11.64 -0.92
C ALA A 90 2.02 11.35 -1.95
N PRO A 91 0.77 11.78 -1.71
CA PRO A 91 -0.35 11.49 -2.61
C PRO A 91 -0.41 12.38 -3.86
N THR A 92 0.47 13.39 -3.99
CA THR A 92 0.51 14.32 -5.13
C THR A 92 1.83 14.22 -5.89
N ALA A 93 1.76 14.28 -7.22
CA ALA A 93 2.96 14.22 -8.07
C ALA A 93 3.96 15.36 -7.79
N THR A 94 3.46 16.55 -7.44
CA THR A 94 4.27 17.70 -7.06
C THR A 94 5.14 17.39 -5.84
N VAL A 95 4.55 16.85 -4.77
CA VAL A 95 5.28 16.54 -3.54
C VAL A 95 6.18 15.33 -3.76
N GLN A 96 5.74 14.31 -4.50
CA GLN A 96 6.58 13.17 -4.87
C GLN A 96 7.86 13.61 -5.61
N ALA A 97 7.75 14.56 -6.55
CA ALA A 97 8.91 15.08 -7.26
C ALA A 97 9.92 15.76 -6.31
N GLU A 98 9.43 16.52 -5.33
CA GLU A 98 10.29 17.15 -4.33
C GLU A 98 10.89 16.11 -3.36
N GLN A 99 10.13 15.08 -2.94
CA GLN A 99 10.64 13.98 -2.14
C GLN A 99 11.77 13.23 -2.87
N VAL A 100 11.62 12.95 -4.17
CA VAL A 100 12.66 12.29 -4.99
C VAL A 100 13.88 13.18 -5.18
N LYS A 101 13.69 14.49 -5.31
CA LYS A 101 14.81 15.45 -5.37
C LYS A 101 15.61 15.45 -4.06
N GLN A 102 14.94 15.36 -2.92
CA GLN A 102 15.60 15.28 -1.60
C GLN A 102 16.22 13.90 -1.33
N ASN A 103 15.59 12.83 -1.80
CA ASN A 103 16.05 11.46 -1.65
C ASN A 103 15.80 10.65 -2.94
N PRO A 104 16.78 10.60 -3.88
CA PRO A 104 16.64 9.86 -5.12
C PRO A 104 16.35 8.36 -4.94
N LYS A 105 16.70 7.77 -3.78
CA LYS A 105 16.39 6.37 -3.45
C LYS A 105 14.89 6.10 -3.27
N LEU A 106 14.05 7.13 -3.17
CA LEU A 106 12.59 7.00 -3.11
C LEU A 106 11.97 6.71 -4.48
N LYS A 107 12.69 6.97 -5.58
CA LYS A 107 12.15 6.85 -6.95
C LYS A 107 11.48 5.48 -7.25
N PRO A 108 12.06 4.33 -6.89
CA PRO A 108 11.39 3.04 -7.11
C PRO A 108 10.01 2.96 -6.45
N TRP A 109 9.84 3.58 -5.27
CA TRP A 109 8.56 3.58 -4.57
C TRP A 109 7.53 4.53 -5.18
N VAL A 110 7.97 5.68 -5.72
CA VAL A 110 7.09 6.55 -6.52
C VAL A 110 6.59 5.81 -7.76
N ASP A 111 7.49 5.09 -8.44
CA ASP A 111 7.13 4.28 -9.62
C ASP A 111 6.17 3.12 -9.24
N ALA A 112 6.39 2.48 -8.08
CA ALA A 112 5.51 1.44 -7.55
C ALA A 112 4.11 1.98 -7.22
N VAL A 113 4.01 3.16 -6.58
CA VAL A 113 2.73 3.82 -6.27
C VAL A 113 1.97 4.20 -7.55
N ALA A 114 2.68 4.64 -8.59
CA ALA A 114 2.06 4.95 -9.89
C ALA A 114 1.46 3.71 -10.58
N ALA A 115 2.03 2.52 -10.34
CA ALA A 115 1.51 1.24 -10.86
C ALA A 115 0.47 0.58 -9.93
N ALA A 116 0.31 1.08 -8.70
CA ALA A 116 -0.51 0.47 -7.68
C ALA A 116 -2.01 0.67 -7.93
N ARG A 117 -2.84 -0.13 -7.26
CA ARG A 117 -4.30 -0.13 -7.41
C ARG A 117 -5.01 -0.08 -6.06
N GLY A 118 -6.06 0.73 -5.97
CA GLY A 118 -6.93 0.78 -4.80
C GLY A 118 -7.62 -0.56 -4.54
N ARG A 119 -7.65 -0.96 -3.26
CA ARG A 119 -8.31 -2.20 -2.80
C ARG A 119 -9.79 -2.25 -3.19
N THR A 120 -10.47 -1.10 -3.22
CA THR A 120 -11.89 -0.97 -3.58
C THR A 120 -12.10 -0.66 -5.08
N SER A 121 -11.04 -0.52 -5.87
CA SER A 121 -11.11 -0.17 -7.30
C SER A 121 -11.63 -1.32 -8.18
N GLY A 122 -11.98 -1.01 -9.43
CA GLY A 122 -12.50 -1.99 -10.40
C GLY A 122 -13.88 -2.53 -10.07
N GLY A 123 -14.73 -1.68 -9.48
CA GLY A 123 -16.11 -2.02 -9.17
C GLY A 123 -16.33 -2.81 -7.88
N LEU A 124 -15.28 -3.05 -7.08
CA LEU A 124 -15.42 -3.76 -5.81
C LEU A 124 -16.15 -2.89 -4.76
N GLY A 125 -15.76 -1.62 -4.61
CA GLY A 125 -16.40 -0.70 -3.68
C GLY A 125 -16.55 -1.29 -2.27
N THR A 126 -17.76 -1.21 -1.72
CA THR A 126 -18.11 -1.75 -0.40
C THR A 126 -18.12 -3.28 -0.33
N LYS A 127 -18.04 -3.99 -1.46
CA LYS A 127 -17.95 -5.47 -1.49
C LYS A 127 -16.53 -5.98 -1.21
N TYR A 128 -15.53 -5.10 -1.17
CA TYR A 128 -14.14 -5.51 -0.95
C TYR A 128 -13.94 -6.38 0.30
N PRO A 129 -14.50 -6.07 1.49
CA PRO A 129 -14.35 -6.92 2.66
C PRO A 129 -14.94 -8.33 2.46
N THR A 130 -16.12 -8.42 1.85
CA THR A 130 -16.81 -9.69 1.54
C THR A 130 -16.00 -10.59 0.61
N ILE A 131 -15.22 -10.00 -0.31
CA ILE A 131 -14.42 -10.74 -1.31
C ILE A 131 -13.01 -11.04 -0.81
N SER A 132 -12.38 -10.07 -0.15
CA SER A 132 -10.98 -10.19 0.27
C SER A 132 -10.80 -11.30 1.31
N GLN A 133 -11.72 -11.43 2.28
CA GLN A 133 -11.60 -12.45 3.32
C GLN A 133 -11.58 -13.88 2.79
N PRO A 134 -12.57 -14.30 1.99
CA PRO A 134 -12.52 -15.59 1.33
C PRO A 134 -11.25 -15.77 0.50
N MET A 135 -10.79 -14.73 -0.20
CA MET A 135 -9.61 -14.80 -1.06
C MET A 135 -8.32 -15.10 -0.28
N TRP A 136 -8.00 -14.35 0.78
CA TRP A 136 -6.79 -14.65 1.56
C TRP A 136 -6.89 -16.00 2.27
N THR A 137 -8.10 -16.41 2.66
CA THR A 137 -8.34 -17.74 3.25
C THR A 137 -8.02 -18.86 2.24
N ALA A 138 -8.44 -18.69 0.98
CA ALA A 138 -8.12 -19.65 -0.09
C ALA A 138 -6.61 -19.72 -0.36
N VAL A 139 -5.92 -18.58 -0.41
CA VAL A 139 -4.46 -18.54 -0.58
C VAL A 139 -3.76 -19.29 0.56
N GLN A 140 -4.15 -19.05 1.82
CA GLN A 140 -3.59 -19.77 2.96
C GLN A 140 -3.89 -21.28 2.91
N ALA A 141 -5.09 -21.66 2.48
CA ALA A 141 -5.47 -23.08 2.34
C ALA A 141 -4.63 -23.80 1.29
N ALA A 142 -4.40 -23.15 0.14
CA ALA A 142 -3.55 -23.67 -0.92
C ALA A 142 -2.08 -23.78 -0.50
N LEU A 143 -1.52 -22.73 0.13
CA LEU A 143 -0.12 -22.71 0.57
C LEU A 143 0.18 -23.72 1.68
N SER A 144 -0.77 -23.97 2.57
CA SER A 144 -0.65 -24.98 3.64
C SER A 144 -0.88 -26.41 3.15
N GLY A 145 -1.36 -26.61 1.92
CA GLY A 145 -1.74 -27.92 1.38
C GLY A 145 -3.04 -28.49 1.95
N SER A 146 -3.80 -27.71 2.72
CA SER A 146 -5.10 -28.17 3.28
C SER A 146 -6.19 -28.32 2.22
N LYS A 147 -6.06 -27.64 1.08
CA LYS A 147 -6.91 -27.78 -0.11
C LYS A 147 -6.06 -27.65 -1.37
N SER A 148 -6.53 -28.23 -2.48
CA SER A 148 -5.98 -27.88 -3.79
C SER A 148 -6.25 -26.39 -4.11
N PRO A 149 -5.44 -25.74 -4.96
CA PRO A 149 -5.70 -24.36 -5.36
C PRO A 149 -7.11 -24.14 -5.93
N GLN A 150 -7.61 -25.09 -6.74
CA GLN A 150 -8.94 -25.02 -7.32
C GLN A 150 -10.04 -25.09 -6.24
N ASP A 151 -9.99 -26.10 -5.36
CA ASP A 151 -11.00 -26.27 -4.30
C ASP A 151 -11.04 -25.08 -3.32
N ALA A 152 -9.86 -24.50 -3.04
CA ALA A 152 -9.74 -23.32 -2.21
C ALA A 152 -10.43 -22.10 -2.85
N LEU A 153 -10.19 -21.87 -4.14
CA LEU A 153 -10.81 -20.77 -4.89
C LEU A 153 -12.33 -20.97 -5.07
N ASP A 154 -12.79 -22.19 -5.31
CA ASP A 154 -14.23 -22.51 -5.42
C ASP A 154 -14.96 -22.25 -4.10
N THR A 155 -14.30 -22.59 -2.98
CA THR A 155 -14.80 -22.26 -1.63
C THR A 155 -14.86 -20.74 -1.44
N ALA A 156 -13.83 -20.01 -1.85
CA ALA A 156 -13.81 -18.56 -1.72
C ALA A 156 -14.91 -17.88 -2.55
N GLN A 157 -15.09 -18.31 -3.79
CA GLN A 157 -16.13 -17.82 -4.70
C GLN A 157 -17.52 -18.05 -4.09
N SER A 158 -17.78 -19.25 -3.58
CA SER A 158 -19.06 -19.60 -2.94
C SER A 158 -19.34 -18.77 -1.68
N SER A 159 -18.30 -18.47 -0.89
CA SER A 159 -18.43 -17.60 0.30
C SER A 159 -18.68 -16.14 -0.07
N ALA A 160 -17.97 -15.62 -1.08
CA ALA A 160 -18.11 -14.23 -1.52
C ALA A 160 -19.48 -13.92 -2.12
N GLN A 161 -20.18 -14.93 -2.67
CA GLN A 161 -21.54 -14.77 -3.23
C GLN A 161 -22.65 -14.69 -2.17
N LYS A 162 -22.37 -15.05 -0.91
CA LYS A 162 -23.36 -15.08 0.18
C LYS A 162 -23.49 -13.77 0.94
N GLY A 163 -22.52 -12.86 0.80
CA GLY A 163 -22.51 -11.54 1.45
C GLY A 163 -22.66 -10.40 0.46
#